data_AF-A0A060CA63-F1
#
_entry.id   AF-A0A060CA63-F1
#
_cell.length_a   1.000
_cell.length_b   1.000
_cell.length_c   1.000
_cell.angle_alpha   90.00
_cell.angle_beta   90.00
_cell.angle_gamma   90.00
#
_symmetry.space_group_name_H-M   'P 1'
#
loop_
_entity.id
_entity.type
_entity.pdbx_description
1 polymer ?
#
loop_
_entity_poly.entity_id
_entity_poly.type
_entity_poly.pdbx_seq_one_letter_code
_entity_poly.pdbx_strand_id
1 'polypeptide(L)' 'MPGFHADPSICRVDDTFYLVNSSFEFSPGLPIYRSKNLIDWEFLQYAFDSEQKLFLTNTYPNGAGLY' A
#
# COMPACT_ATOMS: atom_id res chain seq x y z
N MET A 1 -10.08 9.17 -3.77
CA MET A 1 -9.23 8.30 -4.63
C MET A 1 -10.10 7.23 -5.27
N PRO A 2 -10.25 7.22 -6.60
CA PRO A 2 -10.86 6.11 -7.34
C PRO A 2 -9.80 5.09 -7.83
N GLY A 3 -10.15 3.81 -7.95
CA GLY A 3 -9.27 2.77 -8.53
C GLY A 3 -9.04 1.55 -7.63
N PHE A 4 -7.96 0.80 -7.89
CA PHE A 4 -7.56 -0.41 -7.15
C PHE A 4 -6.84 -0.05 -5.83
N HIS A 5 -7.62 0.36 -4.84
CA HIS A 5 -7.16 0.78 -3.51
C HIS A 5 -7.92 0.01 -2.43
N ALA A 6 -7.70 -1.31 -2.38
CA ALA A 6 -8.36 -2.16 -1.39
C ALA A 6 -7.82 -1.89 0.02
N ASP A 7 -8.66 -2.14 1.03
CA ASP A 7 -8.30 -2.21 2.45
C ASP A 7 -7.47 -1.02 2.97
N PRO A 8 -8.06 0.19 3.03
CA PRO A 8 -7.34 1.37 3.50
C PRO A 8 -7.00 1.26 4.99
N SER A 9 -5.72 1.24 5.31
CA SER A 9 -5.19 1.41 6.65
C SER A 9 -4.60 2.82 6.80
N ILE A 10 -5.02 3.56 7.84
CA ILE A 10 -4.67 4.98 8.02
C ILE A 10 -4.06 5.25 9.40
N CYS A 11 -3.03 6.10 9.45
CA CYS A 11 -2.50 6.67 10.69
C CYS A 11 -2.23 8.18 10.57
N ARG A 12 -2.04 8.85 11.70
CA ARG A 12 -1.71 10.28 11.76
C ARG A 12 -0.43 10.48 12.56
N VAL A 13 0.48 11.28 12.01
CA VAL A 13 1.68 11.77 12.70
C VAL A 13 1.68 13.30 12.55
N ASP A 14 1.71 14.00 13.68
CA ASP A 14 1.53 15.46 13.75
C ASP A 14 0.28 15.91 12.98
N ASP A 15 0.44 16.77 11.97
CA ASP A 15 -0.64 17.25 11.11
C ASP A 15 -0.74 16.50 9.78
N THR A 16 -0.17 15.31 9.65
CA THR A 16 -0.16 14.53 8.40
C THR A 16 -0.84 13.19 8.59
N PHE A 17 -1.76 12.86 7.68
CA PHE A 17 -2.36 11.54 7.55
C PHE A 17 -1.62 10.72 6.51
N TYR A 18 -1.41 9.45 6.81
CA TYR A 18 -0.82 8.47 5.90
C TYR A 18 -1.79 7.33 5.69
N LEU A 19 -1.97 6.92 4.43
CA LEU A 19 -2.87 5.84 4.05
C LEU A 19 -2.10 4.83 3.21
N VAL A 20 -2.28 3.55 3.54
CA VAL A 20 -1.75 2.42 2.77
C VAL A 20 -2.90 1.55 2.30
N ASN A 21 -2.76 1.00 1.10
CA ASN A 21 -3.66 0.01 0.53
C ASN A 21 -2.93 -1.31 0.27
N SER A 22 -3.66 -2.41 0.35
CA SER A 22 -3.17 -3.71 -0.08
C SER A 22 -2.83 -3.70 -1.57
N SER A 23 -1.73 -4.36 -1.94
CA SER A 23 -1.27 -4.47 -3.33
C SER A 23 -1.26 -5.91 -3.84
N PHE A 24 -1.66 -6.89 -3.02
CA PHE A 24 -1.69 -8.30 -3.37
C PHE A 24 -0.33 -8.77 -3.95
N GLU A 25 -0.33 -9.46 -5.09
CA GLU A 25 0.87 -9.91 -5.80
C GLU A 25 1.59 -8.81 -6.62
N PHE A 26 1.05 -7.58 -6.68
CA PHE A 26 1.65 -6.51 -7.48
C PHE A 26 2.90 -5.94 -6.80
N SER A 27 3.95 -5.76 -7.61
CA SER A 27 5.21 -5.14 -7.22
C SER A 27 5.53 -3.97 -8.16
N PRO A 28 6.00 -2.81 -7.66
CA PRO A 28 6.24 -2.48 -6.23
C PRO A 28 4.94 -2.44 -5.41
N GLY A 29 5.04 -2.76 -4.12
CA GLY A 29 3.90 -3.13 -3.26
C GLY A 29 3.60 -2.14 -2.13
N LEU A 30 2.38 -2.20 -1.61
CA LEU A 30 1.83 -1.33 -0.54
C LEU A 30 2.04 0.18 -0.83
N PRO A 31 1.27 0.77 -1.76
CA PRO A 31 1.36 2.20 -2.04
C PRO A 31 0.98 3.03 -0.81
N ILE A 32 1.78 4.04 -0.51
CA ILE A 32 1.60 4.98 0.59
C ILE A 32 1.17 6.34 0.04
N TYR A 33 0.08 6.88 0.57
CA TYR A 33 -0.44 8.21 0.29
C TYR A 33 -0.36 9.09 1.52
N ARG A 34 -0.25 10.40 1.32
CA ARG A 34 -0.32 11.40 2.39
C ARG A 34 -1.40 12.45 2.14
N SER A 35 -1.96 12.97 3.22
CA SER A 35 -2.93 14.08 3.18
C SER A 35 -2.81 14.97 4.42
N LYS A 36 -3.19 16.24 4.27
CA LYS A 36 -3.37 17.18 5.39
C LYS A 36 -4.83 17.37 5.80
N ASN A 37 -5.77 17.00 4.92
CA ASN A 37 -7.19 17.32 5.06
C ASN A 37 -8.13 16.12 4.84
N LEU A 38 -7.59 14.91 4.69
CA LEU A 38 -8.31 13.64 4.43
C LEU A 38 -9.07 13.59 3.09
N ILE A 39 -9.03 14.66 2.29
CA ILE A 39 -9.74 14.78 1.02
C ILE A 39 -8.74 14.63 -0.13
N ASP A 40 -7.68 15.43 -0.09
CA ASP A 40 -6.65 15.47 -1.13
C ASP A 40 -5.50 14.55 -0.72
N TRP A 41 -5.26 13.53 -1.54
CA TRP A 41 -4.26 12.50 -1.29
C TRP A 41 -3.17 12.55 -2.35
N GLU A 42 -1.92 12.67 -1.92
CA GLU A 42 -0.73 12.66 -2.77
C GLU A 42 -0.01 11.32 -2.61
N PHE A 43 0.38 10.70 -3.72
CA PHE A 43 1.24 9.51 -3.69
C PHE A 43 2.62 9.88 -3.16
N LEU A 44 3.12 9.11 -2.18
CA LEU A 44 4.44 9.33 -1.59
C LEU A 44 5.47 8.32 -2.13
N GLN A 45 5.23 7.03 -1.92
CA GLN A 45 6.10 5.94 -2.35
C GLN A 45 5.40 4.59 -2.19
N TYR A 46 6.06 3.51 -2.61
CA TYR A 46 5.71 2.14 -2.21
C TYR A 46 6.48 1.75 -0.94
N ALA A 47 5.88 0.96 -0.06
CA ALA A 47 6.58 0.44 1.12
C ALA A 47 7.59 -0.66 0.75
N PHE A 48 7.34 -1.37 -0.36
CA PHE A 48 8.19 -2.44 -0.89
C PHE A 48 8.59 -2.15 -2.34
N ASP A 49 9.89 -2.23 -2.64
CA ASP A 49 10.42 -2.17 -4.00
C ASP A 49 10.70 -3.57 -4.58
N SER A 50 10.99 -3.61 -5.88
CA SER A 50 11.23 -4.85 -6.63
C SER A 50 12.53 -5.59 -6.28
N GLU A 51 13.46 -4.98 -5.54
CA GLU A 51 14.71 -5.64 -5.12
C GLU A 51 14.51 -6.48 -3.86
N GLN A 52 13.48 -6.16 -3.07
CA GLN A 52 13.07 -6.97 -1.93
C GLN A 52 12.30 -8.20 -2.41
N LYS A 53 12.99 -9.32 -2.59
CA LYS A 53 12.37 -10.61 -2.93
C LYS A 53 11.34 -11.01 -1.88
N LEU A 54 10.08 -10.78 -2.18
CA LEU A 54 8.97 -11.34 -1.43
C LEU A 54 8.87 -12.83 -1.77
N PHE A 55 9.30 -13.69 -0.84
CA PHE A 55 9.15 -15.13 -1.00
C PHE A 55 7.70 -15.53 -0.73
N LEU A 56 6.88 -15.45 -1.77
CA LEU A 56 5.54 -16.02 -1.76
C LEU A 56 5.70 -17.54 -1.76
N THR A 57 5.53 -18.17 -0.60
CA THR A 57 5.65 -19.61 -0.46
C THR A 57 4.64 -20.30 -1.39
N ASN A 58 5.10 -21.36 -2.07
CA ASN A 58 4.45 -22.04 -3.21
C ASN A 58 3.13 -22.77 -2.87
N THR A 59 2.47 -22.41 -1.78
CA THR A 59 1.28 -23.09 -1.24
C THR A 59 -0.03 -22.52 -1.76
N TYR A 60 -0.06 -21.28 -2.29
CA TYR A 60 -1.26 -20.71 -2.94
C TYR A 60 -0.87 -19.69 -4.02
N PRO A 61 -1.10 -19.97 -5.32
CA PRO A 61 -0.63 -19.11 -6.41
C PRO A 61 -1.26 -17.70 -6.41
N ASN A 62 -2.43 -17.52 -5.80
CA ASN A 62 -3.19 -16.26 -5.81
C ASN A 62 -3.65 -15.81 -4.41
N GLY A 63 -2.95 -16.21 -3.34
CA GLY A 63 -3.40 -15.99 -1.95
C GLY A 63 -2.36 -15.39 -1.01
N ALA A 64 -1.13 -15.19 -1.47
CA ALA A 64 -0.02 -14.71 -0.65
C ALA A 64 0.27 -13.22 -0.88
N GLY A 65 -0.77 -12.39 -0.98
CA GLY A 65 -0.62 -10.96 -1.28
C GLY A 65 -0.04 -10.13 -0.14
N LEU A 66 0.45 -8.93 -0.46
CA LEU A 66 0.72 -7.88 0.53
C LEU A 66 -0.58 -7.14 0.88
N TYR A 67 -0.88 -7.07 2.17
CA TYR A 67 -2.09 -6.45 2.72
C TYR A 67 -1.79 -5.27 3.62
#